data_AF-M3HGK5-F1
#
_entry.id   AF-M3HGK5-F1
#
_cell.length_a   1.000
_cell.length_b   1.000
_cell.length_c   1.000
_cell.angle_alpha   90.00
_cell.angle_beta   90.00
_cell.angle_gamma   90.00
#
_symmetry.space_group_name_H-M   'P 1'
#
loop_
_entity.id
_entity.type
_entity.pdbx_description
1 polymer ?
#
loop_
_entity_poly.entity_id
_entity_poly.type
_entity_poly.pdbx_seq_one_letter_code
_entity_poly.pdbx_strand_id
1 'polypeptide(L)'
;MQTTSDPKNSFLSEIVVLNTNDHAYAKTYLPKDGIPLLKTSFNKLKDRFAKRILWGSLWQMTRDAEISPKDFLDLVFLQGIYEEDLSVRNSHILTKASSIVTSYLKKENREEWSKKLNDLSKKFLSDPSIQEEEKIVWYRMLEGTSRTADQLSYLKDLLDGKIIIPGIKIDQERRWSILTRLSAFGEKTR
;
A
#
# COMPACT_ATOMS: atom_id res chain seq x y z
N MET A 1 27.57 25.07 34.57
CA MET A 1 27.12 24.30 33.40
C MET A 1 25.61 24.32 33.38
N GLN A 2 25.03 25.28 32.65
CA GLN A 2 23.59 25.35 32.38
C GLN A 2 23.38 24.86 30.95
N THR A 3 22.64 23.77 30.78
CA THR A 3 21.95 23.47 29.53
C THR A 3 20.48 23.32 29.89
N THR A 4 19.79 24.45 29.84
CA THR A 4 18.33 24.54 29.87
C THR A 4 17.79 23.80 28.65
N SER A 5 17.24 22.61 28.85
CA SER A 5 16.39 21.95 27.86
C SER A 5 15.10 22.75 27.74
N ASP A 6 14.88 23.37 26.59
CA ASP A 6 13.60 24.04 26.26
C ASP A 6 12.47 22.99 26.23
N PRO A 7 11.46 23.06 27.14
CA PRO A 7 10.40 22.05 27.26
C PRO A 7 9.46 22.00 26.05
N LYS A 8 9.59 22.91 25.07
CA LYS A 8 8.78 22.90 23.85
C LYS A 8 9.29 21.96 22.75
N ASN A 9 10.48 21.36 22.91
CA ASN A 9 11.14 20.63 21.82
C ASN A 9 11.34 19.12 22.06
N SER A 10 10.81 18.54 23.16
CA SER A 10 10.98 17.11 23.48
C SER A 10 9.84 16.19 23.04
N PHE A 11 8.78 16.72 22.39
CA PHE A 11 7.63 15.90 21.99
C PHE A 11 7.80 15.19 20.64
N LEU A 12 8.85 15.51 19.87
CA LEU A 12 9.04 14.99 18.51
C LEU A 12 9.66 13.58 18.45
N SER A 13 10.06 12.99 19.58
CA SER A 13 10.67 11.65 19.62
C SER A 13 9.70 10.52 19.98
N GLU A 14 8.49 10.85 20.42
CA GLU A 14 7.55 9.85 20.96
C GLU A 14 6.17 9.98 20.33
N ILE A 15 5.65 8.87 19.79
CA ILE A 15 4.27 8.78 19.29
C ILE A 15 3.47 7.96 20.28
N VAL A 16 2.43 8.57 20.84
CA VAL A 16 1.46 7.85 21.68
C VAL A 16 0.38 7.27 20.77
N VAL A 17 0.30 5.95 20.74
CA VAL A 17 -0.76 5.23 19.99
C VAL A 17 -1.92 4.98 20.94
N LEU A 18 -3.08 5.54 20.62
CA LEU A 18 -4.31 5.31 21.37
C LEU A 18 -4.99 4.03 20.87
N ASN A 19 -5.68 3.30 21.75
CA ASN A 19 -6.39 2.06 21.42
C ASN A 19 -5.49 0.95 20.83
N THR A 20 -4.25 0.81 21.33
CA THR A 20 -3.24 -0.14 20.81
C THR A 20 -3.68 -1.59 20.80
N ASN A 21 -4.56 -2.00 21.71
CA ASN A 21 -5.06 -3.38 21.80
C ASN A 21 -6.39 -3.59 21.05
N ASP A 22 -6.89 -2.58 20.33
CA ASP A 22 -8.11 -2.67 19.51
C ASP A 22 -9.36 -3.13 20.31
N HIS A 23 -9.48 -2.73 21.58
CA HIS A 23 -10.60 -3.13 22.45
C HIS A 23 -11.91 -2.42 22.14
N ALA A 24 -11.85 -1.27 21.46
CA ALA A 24 -13.00 -0.49 21.05
C ALA A 24 -12.84 -0.01 19.61
N TYR A 25 -13.96 0.35 18.98
CA TYR A 25 -13.89 1.13 17.76
C TYR A 25 -13.67 2.61 18.09
N ALA A 26 -12.47 3.10 17.83
CA ALA A 26 -12.11 4.50 18.01
C ALA A 26 -11.33 5.01 16.80
N LYS A 27 -11.67 6.22 16.35
CA LYS A 27 -10.88 6.96 15.36
C LYS A 27 -9.84 7.79 16.11
N THR A 28 -8.57 7.46 15.94
CA THR A 28 -7.46 8.11 16.64
C THR A 28 -6.58 8.80 15.62
N TYR A 29 -6.26 10.08 15.86
CA TYR A 29 -5.41 10.87 14.97
C TYR A 29 -4.04 11.07 15.58
N LEU A 30 -3.05 11.02 14.71
CA LEU A 30 -1.69 11.33 15.05
C LEU A 30 -1.46 12.84 14.93
N PRO A 31 -0.65 13.42 15.82
CA PRO A 31 -0.08 14.75 15.58
C PRO A 31 0.62 14.77 14.21
N LYS A 32 0.36 15.81 13.40
CA LYS A 32 0.86 15.89 12.01
C LYS A 32 2.39 15.92 11.95
N ASP A 33 3.01 16.52 12.96
CA ASP A 33 4.45 16.57 13.20
C ASP A 33 5.08 15.21 13.56
N GLY A 34 4.26 14.21 13.92
CA GLY A 34 4.71 12.82 14.10
C GLY A 34 4.86 12.03 12.79
N ILE A 35 4.29 12.49 11.68
CA ILE A 35 4.34 11.77 10.39
C ILE A 35 5.77 11.65 9.83
N PRO A 36 6.61 12.71 9.85
CA PRO A 36 8.01 12.59 9.44
C PRO A 36 8.79 11.52 10.22
N LEU A 37 8.51 11.34 11.51
CA LEU A 37 9.14 10.29 12.32
C LEU A 37 8.79 8.90 11.77
N LEU A 38 7.50 8.66 11.49
CA LEU A 38 7.04 7.40 10.92
C LEU A 38 7.75 7.05 9.60
N LYS A 39 8.07 8.03 8.75
CA LYS A 39 8.81 7.79 7.49
C LYS A 39 10.18 7.14 7.70
N THR A 40 10.76 7.22 8.90
CA THR A 40 12.09 6.67 9.23
C THR A 40 12.09 5.55 10.29
N SER A 41 10.99 5.41 11.05
CA SER A 41 10.97 4.53 12.23
C SER A 41 9.81 3.55 12.28
N PHE A 42 8.83 3.60 11.37
CA PHE A 42 7.60 2.79 11.47
C PHE A 42 7.90 1.29 11.68
N ASN A 43 8.79 0.71 10.87
CA ASN A 43 9.12 -0.72 10.96
C ASN A 43 9.94 -1.11 12.19
N LYS A 44 10.40 -0.15 13.01
CA LYS A 44 11.02 -0.45 14.30
C LYS A 44 9.99 -0.86 15.36
N LEU A 45 8.71 -0.54 15.14
CA LEU A 45 7.62 -1.00 15.98
C LEU A 45 7.48 -2.53 15.84
N LYS A 46 7.47 -3.25 16.97
CA LYS A 46 7.33 -4.72 16.95
C LYS A 46 5.90 -5.20 17.13
N ASP A 47 5.07 -4.40 17.79
CA ASP A 47 3.69 -4.78 18.10
C ASP A 47 2.79 -4.67 16.86
N ARG A 48 2.25 -5.79 16.40
CA ARG A 48 1.40 -5.87 15.20
C ARG A 48 0.10 -5.08 15.34
N PHE A 49 -0.48 -4.99 16.55
CA PHE A 49 -1.74 -4.27 16.77
C PHE A 49 -1.50 -2.76 16.72
N ALA A 50 -0.41 -2.26 17.31
CA ALA A 50 0.02 -0.88 17.21
C ALA A 50 0.24 -0.47 15.74
N LYS A 51 0.91 -1.31 14.95
CA LYS A 51 1.08 -1.06 13.50
C LYS A 51 -0.25 -1.00 12.76
N ARG A 52 -1.17 -1.95 13.05
CA ARG A 52 -2.52 -1.97 12.47
C ARG A 52 -3.31 -0.70 12.80
N ILE A 53 -3.28 -0.27 14.06
CA ILE A 53 -3.96 0.94 14.52
C ILE A 53 -3.35 2.19 13.87
N LEU A 54 -2.02 2.27 13.77
CA LEU A 54 -1.33 3.38 13.12
C LEU A 54 -1.67 3.50 11.63
N TRP A 55 -1.58 2.40 10.87
CA TRP A 55 -2.00 2.40 9.46
C TRP A 55 -3.48 2.72 9.30
N GLY A 56 -4.33 2.19 10.20
CA GLY A 56 -5.75 2.55 10.26
C GLY A 56 -5.97 4.04 10.49
N SER A 57 -5.24 4.63 11.42
CA SER A 57 -5.29 6.06 11.76
C SER A 57 -4.87 6.92 10.56
N LEU A 58 -3.75 6.59 9.91
CA LEU A 58 -3.26 7.28 8.71
C LEU A 58 -4.27 7.19 7.56
N TRP A 59 -4.88 6.03 7.36
CA TRP A 59 -5.94 5.87 6.36
C TRP A 59 -7.13 6.77 6.67
N GLN A 60 -7.59 6.79 7.92
CA GLN A 60 -8.69 7.65 8.36
C GLN A 60 -8.35 9.14 8.20
N MET A 61 -7.15 9.56 8.58
CA MET A 61 -6.65 10.92 8.37
C MET A 61 -6.59 11.28 6.87
N THR A 62 -6.24 10.33 5.99
CA THR A 62 -6.24 10.56 4.53
C THR A 62 -7.67 10.80 4.03
N ARG A 63 -8.63 10.00 4.50
CA ARG A 63 -10.03 10.13 4.11
C ARG A 63 -10.64 11.46 4.55
N ASP A 64 -10.21 11.95 5.70
CA ASP A 64 -10.68 13.19 6.31
C ASP A 64 -9.85 14.41 5.87
N ALA A 65 -8.97 14.25 4.89
CA ALA A 65 -8.09 15.31 4.37
C ALA A 65 -7.13 15.93 5.40
N GLU A 66 -6.83 15.22 6.48
CA GLU A 66 -5.84 15.63 7.48
C GLU A 66 -4.40 15.37 7.03
N ILE A 67 -4.19 14.38 6.17
CA ILE A 67 -2.91 14.10 5.51
C ILE A 67 -3.10 13.97 4.00
N SER A 68 -2.06 14.35 3.25
CA SER A 68 -2.08 14.19 1.80
C SER A 68 -2.16 12.70 1.42
N PRO A 69 -3.00 12.32 0.44
CA PRO A 69 -2.94 11.01 -0.20
C PRO A 69 -1.53 10.59 -0.64
N LYS A 70 -0.71 11.55 -1.08
CA LYS A 70 0.69 11.29 -1.50
C LYS A 70 1.58 10.94 -0.31
N ASP A 71 1.39 11.58 0.85
CA ASP A 71 2.18 11.27 2.05
C ASP A 71 1.92 9.85 2.56
N PHE A 72 0.66 9.37 2.48
CA PHE A 72 0.34 7.98 2.78
C PHE A 72 1.09 7.05 1.82
N LEU A 73 1.03 7.31 0.51
CA LEU A 73 1.69 6.48 -0.50
C LEU A 73 3.22 6.51 -0.32
N ASP A 74 3.83 7.65 -0.08
CA ASP A 74 5.26 7.76 0.24
C ASP A 74 5.62 6.88 1.44
N LEU A 75 4.82 6.91 2.51
CA LEU A 75 5.04 6.06 3.67
C LEU A 75 4.89 4.57 3.35
N VAL A 76 3.98 4.19 2.45
CA VAL A 76 3.89 2.81 1.95
C VAL A 76 5.22 2.39 1.33
N PHE A 77 5.79 3.18 0.43
CA PHE A 77 7.06 2.86 -0.22
C PHE A 77 8.25 2.86 0.74
N LEU A 78 8.29 3.78 1.70
CA LEU A 78 9.41 3.89 2.65
C LEU A 78 9.38 2.82 3.74
N GLN A 79 8.19 2.43 4.19
CA GLN A 79 8.02 1.56 5.35
C GLN A 79 7.08 0.39 5.07
N GLY A 80 5.89 0.67 4.54
CA GLY A 80 4.83 -0.33 4.44
C GLY A 80 5.14 -1.57 3.59
N ILE A 81 5.98 -1.45 2.56
CA ILE A 81 6.38 -2.59 1.72
C ILE A 81 7.23 -3.62 2.49
N TYR A 82 7.87 -3.22 3.58
CA TYR A 82 8.71 -4.08 4.41
C TYR A 82 7.96 -4.62 5.64
N GLU A 83 6.64 -4.44 5.71
CA GLU A 83 5.84 -4.96 6.82
C GLU A 83 5.85 -6.49 6.85
N GLU A 84 6.44 -7.11 7.87
CA GLU A 84 6.56 -8.57 7.97
C GLU A 84 5.22 -9.28 8.12
N ASP A 85 4.23 -8.67 8.79
CA ASP A 85 2.90 -9.25 8.92
C ASP A 85 2.11 -9.08 7.61
N LEU A 86 1.99 -10.16 6.84
CA LEU A 86 1.28 -10.16 5.56
C LEU A 86 -0.20 -9.72 5.67
N SER A 87 -0.86 -10.00 6.80
CA SER A 87 -2.24 -9.56 7.03
C SER A 87 -2.31 -8.04 7.17
N VAL A 88 -1.40 -7.45 7.95
CA VAL A 88 -1.28 -5.99 8.08
C VAL A 88 -0.92 -5.37 6.73
N ARG A 89 0.12 -5.91 6.06
CA ARG A 89 0.57 -5.43 4.74
C ARG A 89 -0.57 -5.44 3.72
N ASN A 90 -1.34 -6.51 3.64
CA ASN A 90 -2.44 -6.61 2.68
C ASN A 90 -3.61 -5.68 3.05
N SER A 91 -4.17 -5.81 4.26
CA SER A 91 -5.48 -5.23 4.62
C SER A 91 -5.41 -3.74 5.01
N HIS A 92 -4.31 -3.31 5.61
CA HIS A 92 -4.14 -1.95 6.13
C HIS A 92 -3.23 -1.07 5.27
N ILE A 93 -2.34 -1.66 4.47
CA ILE A 93 -1.36 -0.92 3.68
C ILE A 93 -1.74 -0.97 2.19
N LEU A 94 -1.59 -2.12 1.54
CA LEU A 94 -1.70 -2.25 0.09
C LEU A 94 -3.14 -2.04 -0.41
N THR A 95 -4.14 -2.60 0.27
CA THR A 95 -5.56 -2.35 -0.06
C THR A 95 -5.91 -0.85 0.03
N LYS A 96 -5.33 -0.14 1.01
CA LYS A 96 -5.57 1.30 1.19
C LYS A 96 -4.81 2.12 0.17
N ALA A 97 -3.57 1.76 -0.15
CA ALA A 97 -2.80 2.37 -1.23
C ALA A 97 -3.56 2.28 -2.57
N SER A 98 -4.10 1.10 -2.92
CA SER A 98 -4.95 0.94 -4.10
C SER A 98 -6.16 1.86 -4.07
N SER A 99 -6.87 1.91 -2.94
CA SER A 99 -8.04 2.79 -2.75
C SER A 99 -7.68 4.27 -2.90
N ILE A 100 -6.52 4.68 -2.41
CA ILE A 100 -6.02 6.05 -2.53
C ILE A 100 -5.78 6.40 -3.99
N VAL A 101 -5.09 5.53 -4.73
CA VAL A 101 -4.77 5.75 -6.14
C VAL A 101 -6.04 5.83 -7.01
N THR A 102 -7.05 5.02 -6.71
CA THR A 102 -8.30 5.00 -7.48
C THR A 102 -9.24 6.15 -7.13
N SER A 103 -9.35 6.50 -5.84
CA SER A 103 -10.45 7.37 -5.36
C SER A 103 -10.02 8.68 -4.72
N TYR A 104 -8.80 8.79 -4.18
CA TYR A 104 -8.37 9.97 -3.40
C TYR A 104 -7.31 10.83 -4.11
N LEU A 105 -6.64 10.30 -5.12
CA LEU A 105 -5.74 11.09 -5.96
C LEU A 105 -6.50 11.90 -7.01
N LYS A 106 -6.02 13.14 -7.23
CA LYS A 106 -6.38 13.93 -8.42
C LYS A 106 -5.97 13.19 -9.69
N LYS A 107 -6.75 13.34 -10.76
CA LYS A 107 -6.64 12.57 -12.02
C LYS A 107 -5.22 12.54 -12.59
N GLU A 108 -4.58 13.71 -12.61
CA GLU A 108 -3.22 13.96 -13.11
C GLU A 108 -2.12 13.20 -12.37
N ASN A 109 -2.37 12.75 -11.13
CA ASN A 109 -1.40 11.97 -10.35
C ASN A 109 -1.65 10.46 -10.43
N ARG A 110 -2.82 10.02 -10.91
CA ARG A 110 -3.22 8.61 -10.80
C ARG A 110 -2.34 7.70 -11.64
N GLU A 111 -1.95 8.12 -12.83
CA GLU A 111 -1.11 7.33 -13.73
C GLU A 111 0.28 7.10 -13.13
N GLU A 112 0.94 8.17 -12.67
CA GLU A 112 2.25 8.10 -12.02
C GLU A 112 2.25 7.11 -10.84
N TRP A 113 1.29 7.24 -9.93
CA TRP A 113 1.23 6.39 -8.74
C TRP A 113 0.77 4.97 -9.04
N SER A 114 -0.14 4.77 -10.00
CA SER A 114 -0.49 3.43 -10.49
C SER A 114 0.74 2.75 -11.08
N LYS A 115 1.53 3.46 -11.88
CA LYS A 115 2.76 2.93 -12.48
C LYS A 115 3.77 2.53 -11.41
N LYS A 116 4.03 3.38 -10.41
CA LYS A 116 4.93 3.06 -9.29
C LYS A 116 4.53 1.77 -8.56
N LEU A 117 3.24 1.60 -8.24
CA LEU A 117 2.73 0.40 -7.58
C LEU A 117 2.75 -0.84 -8.49
N ASN A 118 2.49 -0.67 -9.78
CA ASN A 118 2.56 -1.75 -10.77
C ASN A 118 4.00 -2.28 -10.92
N ASP A 119 4.97 -1.37 -11.09
CA ASP A 119 6.38 -1.71 -11.23
C ASP A 119 6.91 -2.40 -9.96
N LEU A 120 6.51 -1.91 -8.78
CA LEU A 120 6.81 -2.55 -7.51
C LEU A 120 6.25 -3.97 -7.45
N SER A 121 5.00 -4.16 -7.85
CA SER A 121 4.36 -5.47 -7.88
C SER A 121 5.08 -6.44 -8.81
N LYS A 122 5.48 -5.99 -10.00
CA LYS A 122 6.30 -6.80 -10.93
C LYS A 122 7.61 -7.24 -10.29
N LYS A 123 8.30 -6.32 -9.59
CA LYS A 123 9.54 -6.63 -8.88
C LYS A 123 9.35 -7.76 -7.87
N PHE A 124 8.36 -7.66 -6.99
CA PHE A 124 8.09 -8.70 -5.98
C PHE A 124 7.62 -10.02 -6.59
N LEU A 125 6.82 -9.98 -7.66
CA LEU A 125 6.37 -11.20 -8.35
C LEU A 125 7.52 -11.94 -9.06
N SER A 126 8.54 -11.21 -9.51
CA SER A 126 9.73 -11.77 -10.15
C SER A 126 10.78 -12.30 -9.18
N ASP A 127 10.68 -11.94 -7.90
CA ASP A 127 11.67 -12.34 -6.89
C ASP A 127 11.38 -13.78 -6.41
N PRO A 128 12.33 -14.72 -6.57
CA PRO A 128 12.16 -16.11 -6.18
C PRO A 128 12.11 -16.32 -4.66
N SER A 129 12.59 -15.35 -3.85
CA SER A 129 12.54 -15.42 -2.39
C SER A 129 11.14 -15.14 -1.82
N ILE A 130 10.25 -14.55 -2.62
CA ILE A 130 8.89 -14.21 -2.19
C ILE A 130 8.00 -15.45 -2.21
N GLN A 131 7.35 -15.69 -1.07
CA GLN A 131 6.45 -16.81 -0.85
C GLN A 131 5.17 -16.68 -1.70
N GLU A 132 4.53 -17.83 -1.98
CA GLU A 132 3.36 -17.89 -2.85
C GLU A 132 2.19 -17.05 -2.31
N GLU A 133 1.95 -17.09 -1.00
CA GLU A 133 0.89 -16.34 -0.32
C GLU A 133 1.11 -14.83 -0.47
N GLU A 134 2.36 -14.38 -0.38
CA GLU A 134 2.72 -12.98 -0.59
C GLU A 134 2.56 -12.58 -2.07
N LYS A 135 2.93 -13.46 -3.01
CA LYS A 135 2.73 -13.23 -4.45
C LYS A 135 1.26 -13.00 -4.79
N ILE A 136 0.30 -13.62 -4.10
CA ILE A 136 -1.14 -13.37 -4.32
C ILE A 136 -1.48 -11.90 -4.09
N VAL A 137 -0.91 -11.29 -3.05
CA VAL A 137 -1.15 -9.88 -2.70
C VAL A 137 -0.53 -8.96 -3.76
N TRP A 138 0.71 -9.23 -4.17
CA TRP A 138 1.37 -8.45 -5.22
C TRP A 138 0.71 -8.62 -6.59
N TYR A 139 0.18 -9.81 -6.91
CA TYR A 139 -0.57 -10.04 -8.15
C TYR A 139 -1.83 -9.18 -8.20
N ARG A 140 -2.59 -9.11 -7.11
CA ARG A 140 -3.79 -8.25 -7.02
C ARG A 140 -3.43 -6.78 -7.20
N MET A 141 -2.32 -6.33 -6.62
CA MET A 141 -1.82 -4.97 -6.81
C MET A 141 -1.42 -4.72 -8.27
N LEU A 142 -0.66 -5.64 -8.89
CA LEU A 142 -0.28 -5.58 -10.30
C LEU A 142 -1.52 -5.38 -11.18
N GLU A 143 -2.49 -6.30 -11.09
CA GLU A 143 -3.72 -6.26 -11.87
C GLU A 143 -4.51 -4.97 -11.62
N GLY A 144 -4.72 -4.62 -10.35
CA GLY A 144 -5.48 -3.44 -9.94
C GLY A 144 -4.82 -2.10 -10.32
N THR A 145 -3.54 -2.11 -10.69
CA THR A 145 -2.77 -0.92 -11.08
C THR A 145 -2.36 -0.88 -12.55
N SER A 146 -2.62 -1.93 -13.33
CA SER A 146 -2.35 -1.96 -14.77
C SER A 146 -3.30 -1.03 -15.52
N ARG A 147 -2.76 -0.01 -16.21
CA ARG A 147 -3.54 1.03 -16.90
C ARG A 147 -2.95 1.49 -18.22
N THR A 148 -1.63 1.43 -18.38
CA THR A 148 -0.96 1.79 -19.63
C THR A 148 -1.03 0.64 -20.63
N ALA A 149 -0.83 0.94 -21.92
CA ALA A 149 -0.87 -0.07 -22.98
C ALA A 149 0.05 -1.27 -22.68
N ASP A 150 1.30 -1.02 -22.27
CA ASP A 150 2.26 -2.08 -21.94
C ASP A 150 1.83 -2.95 -20.74
N GLN A 151 1.21 -2.33 -19.74
CA GLN A 151 0.71 -3.04 -18.55
C GLN A 151 -0.50 -3.90 -18.88
N LEU A 152 -1.39 -3.41 -19.74
CA LEU A 152 -2.55 -4.15 -20.22
C LEU A 152 -2.13 -5.29 -21.15
N SER A 153 -1.16 -5.06 -22.04
CA SER A 153 -0.55 -6.11 -22.86
C SER A 153 0.06 -7.23 -22.00
N TYR A 154 0.75 -6.87 -20.91
CA TYR A 154 1.29 -7.85 -19.97
C TYR A 154 0.18 -8.72 -19.34
N LEU A 155 -0.95 -8.13 -18.93
CA LEU A 155 -2.09 -8.90 -18.42
C LEU A 155 -2.70 -9.81 -19.49
N LYS A 156 -2.74 -9.37 -20.74
CA LYS A 156 -3.22 -10.18 -21.87
C LYS A 156 -2.28 -11.37 -22.13
N ASP A 157 -0.96 -11.15 -22.09
CA ASP A 157 0.01 -12.22 -22.26
C ASP A 157 -0.03 -13.24 -21.10
N LEU A 158 -0.37 -12.82 -19.87
CA LEU A 158 -0.69 -13.73 -18.76
C LEU A 158 -1.96 -14.54 -19.04
N LEU A 159 -3.02 -13.89 -19.54
CA LEU A 159 -4.29 -14.54 -19.87
C LEU A 159 -4.15 -15.59 -20.97
N ASP A 160 -3.33 -15.30 -21.97
CA ASP A 160 -2.99 -16.17 -23.11
C ASP A 160 -1.97 -17.26 -22.74
N GLY A 161 -1.37 -17.20 -21.54
CA GLY A 161 -0.33 -18.14 -21.09
C GLY A 161 1.04 -17.96 -21.75
N LYS A 162 1.27 -16.84 -22.46
CA LYS A 162 2.58 -16.49 -23.06
C LYS A 162 3.59 -16.07 -21.99
N ILE A 163 3.11 -15.44 -20.92
CA ILE A 163 3.90 -15.11 -19.73
C ILE A 163 3.36 -15.94 -18.58
N ILE A 164 4.27 -16.46 -17.75
CA ILE A 164 3.95 -17.22 -16.54
C ILE A 164 4.64 -16.55 -15.36
N ILE A 165 3.90 -16.33 -14.28
CA ILE A 165 4.47 -15.91 -13.00
C ILE A 165 4.58 -17.15 -12.11
N PRO A 166 5.79 -17.59 -11.71
CA PRO A 166 5.96 -18.76 -10.86
C PRO A 166 5.20 -18.64 -9.54
N GLY A 167 4.35 -19.62 -9.23
CA GLY A 167 3.48 -19.62 -8.04
C GLY A 167 2.15 -18.88 -8.23
N ILE A 168 1.86 -18.33 -9.41
CA ILE A 168 0.56 -17.71 -9.70
C ILE A 168 -0.10 -18.43 -10.86
N LYS A 169 -1.10 -19.25 -10.52
CA LYS A 169 -1.99 -19.88 -11.50
C LYS A 169 -3.07 -18.89 -11.95
N ILE A 170 -3.20 -18.69 -13.25
CA ILE A 170 -4.31 -17.92 -13.85
C ILE A 170 -5.57 -18.81 -13.92
N ASP A 171 -6.21 -18.97 -12.77
CA ASP A 171 -7.49 -19.70 -12.61
C ASP A 171 -8.69 -18.87 -13.06
N GLN A 172 -9.89 -19.46 -12.99
CA GLN A 172 -11.11 -18.84 -13.53
C GLN A 172 -11.40 -17.46 -12.90
N GLU A 173 -11.16 -17.28 -11.61
CA GLU A 173 -11.35 -16.00 -10.93
C GLU A 173 -10.40 -14.94 -11.47
N ARG A 174 -9.10 -15.25 -11.58
CA ARG A 174 -8.10 -14.31 -12.13
C ARG A 174 -8.34 -14.02 -13.61
N ARG A 175 -8.79 -15.00 -14.39
CA ARG A 175 -9.18 -14.80 -15.80
C ARG A 175 -10.29 -13.74 -15.89
N TRP A 176 -11.33 -13.85 -15.09
CA TRP A 176 -12.41 -12.86 -15.04
C TRP A 176 -11.92 -11.49 -14.59
N SER A 177 -11.04 -11.44 -13.60
CA SER A 177 -10.48 -10.18 -13.10
C SER A 177 -9.63 -9.47 -14.16
N ILE A 178 -8.76 -10.21 -14.88
CA ILE A 178 -7.99 -9.68 -16.02
C ILE A 178 -8.94 -9.17 -17.12
N LEU A 179 -9.94 -9.96 -17.53
CA LEU A 179 -10.90 -9.56 -18.56
C LEU A 179 -11.67 -8.30 -18.18
N THR A 180 -12.09 -8.19 -16.92
CA THR A 180 -12.75 -7.00 -16.38
C THR A 180 -11.84 -5.80 -16.46
N ARG A 181 -10.56 -5.97 -16.09
CA ARG A 181 -9.56 -4.90 -16.16
C ARG A 181 -9.30 -4.45 -17.59
N LEU A 182 -9.09 -5.37 -18.52
CA LEU A 182 -8.89 -5.07 -19.95
C LEU A 182 -10.12 -4.33 -20.52
N SER A 183 -11.32 -4.82 -20.24
CA SER A 183 -12.57 -4.21 -20.70
C SER A 183 -12.75 -2.78 -20.18
N ALA A 184 -12.39 -2.52 -18.93
CA ALA A 184 -12.47 -1.19 -18.32
C ALA A 184 -11.57 -0.14 -19.01
N PHE A 185 -10.52 -0.58 -19.72
CA PHE A 185 -9.60 0.26 -20.49
C PHE A 185 -9.82 0.18 -22.01
N GLY A 186 -10.91 -0.46 -22.46
CA GLY A 186 -11.28 -0.54 -23.87
C GLY A 186 -10.46 -1.53 -24.69
N GLU A 187 -9.71 -2.42 -24.04
CA GLU A 187 -8.96 -3.47 -24.72
C GLU A 187 -9.90 -4.56 -25.24
N LYS A 188 -9.79 -4.90 -26.51
CA LYS A 188 -10.57 -5.99 -27.11
C LYS A 188 -9.95 -7.34 -26.74
N THR A 189 -10.66 -8.09 -25.92
CA THR A 189 -10.39 -9.52 -25.69
C THR A 189 -11.07 -10.31 -26.81
N ARG A 190 -10.28 -10.98 -27.65
CA ARG A 190 -10.78 -11.84 -28.73
C ARG A 190 -11.25 -13.18 -28.18
#